data_AF-A0A377IP50-F1
#
_entry.id   AF-A0A377IP50-F1
#
_cell.length_a   1.000
_cell.length_b   1.000
_cell.length_c   1.000
_cell.angle_alpha   90.00
_cell.angle_beta   90.00
_cell.angle_gamma   90.00
#
_symmetry.space_group_name_H-M   'P 1'
#
loop_
_entity.id
_entity.type
_entity.pdbx_description
1 polymer ?
#
loop_
_entity_poly.entity_id
_entity_poly.type
_entity_poly.pdbx_seq_one_letter_code
_entity_poly.pdbx_strand_id
1 'polypeptide(L)'
;MKTNEAQFYEVLENLFIGVKIEDQPESLLDSSPKAVKSGMINLMKAKSQYYQNKKQELKKLIDSKCQDNNDLKEELFDKLYSFFKRYFSANGGIYFNDTPLYDSLYTKSDYEKCSLKKDTALFYKTKDLYYVKSETIYKDFCFELEGILFNFDASSLESKKYNEKVELVFDLKDTDTKTNTLNFSVTISSKGTQTKTNEILKECSNQGVKLDEEVLKKAFMKFKKQGSMDYFIHKNAQGFLKEQLDLYLFEYLFKEMTNFDLKRLNEINIIKEVALEVILLVSEFENELCKIWNKPRLVLNSHFIVSLDKLKAKNYDLNKITSHPNYPKQVKEWQDLNLKITDNLLENEFLPLDTIYFKDLEEEVKSLFSENEINGTLIKSENYQALNSLKNRYKEAVDCIYIDPPYNTQNNEFVYADNFKRSSWLTMMENRLELAHALLNDKGVAFVSIDDNEQAYCKALMDEVFNGGGGVITL
;
A
#
# COMPACT_ATOMS: atom_id res chain seq x y z
N MET A 1 1.98 32.06 -13.53
CA MET A 1 2.88 31.05 -12.93
C MET A 1 2.74 31.12 -11.42
N LYS A 2 2.81 30.00 -10.71
CA LYS A 2 2.87 29.99 -9.24
C LYS A 2 4.23 30.54 -8.78
N THR A 3 4.30 31.23 -7.64
CA THR A 3 5.57 31.67 -7.04
C THR A 3 6.35 30.47 -6.48
N ASN A 4 7.68 30.59 -6.35
CA ASN A 4 8.52 29.53 -5.76
C ASN A 4 8.06 29.17 -4.33
N GLU A 5 7.64 30.17 -3.56
CA GLU A 5 7.03 29.97 -2.24
C GLU A 5 5.77 29.09 -2.31
N ALA A 6 4.84 29.39 -3.23
CA ALA A 6 3.63 28.61 -3.41
C ALA A 6 3.94 27.18 -3.86
N GLN A 7 4.93 27.00 -4.74
CA GLN A 7 5.36 25.68 -5.21
C GLN A 7 6.01 24.85 -4.09
N PHE A 8 6.85 25.46 -3.25
CA PHE A 8 7.46 24.79 -2.10
C PHE A 8 6.39 24.31 -1.11
N TYR A 9 5.45 25.17 -0.73
CA TYR A 9 4.38 24.78 0.18
C TYR A 9 3.44 23.74 -0.45
N GLU A 10 3.20 23.78 -1.76
CA GLU A 10 2.43 22.75 -2.46
C GLU A 10 3.13 21.38 -2.42
N VAL A 11 4.45 21.32 -2.54
CA VAL A 11 5.21 20.07 -2.41
C VAL A 11 5.06 19.48 -1.01
N LEU A 12 5.14 20.31 0.04
CA LEU A 12 4.91 19.85 1.41
C LEU A 12 3.44 19.46 1.65
N GLU A 13 2.49 20.23 1.14
CA GLU A 13 1.07 19.90 1.23
C GLU A 13 0.78 18.55 0.57
N ASN A 14 1.33 18.28 -0.61
CA ASN A 14 1.16 17.01 -1.30
C ASN A 14 1.78 15.83 -0.52
N LEU A 15 2.88 16.05 0.21
CA LEU A 15 3.48 15.01 1.04
C LEU A 15 2.58 14.61 2.23
N PHE A 16 2.02 15.59 2.92
CA PHE A 16 1.21 15.36 4.13
C PHE A 16 -0.26 15.10 3.81
N ILE A 17 -0.88 15.92 2.99
CA ILE A 17 -2.31 15.84 2.69
C ILE A 17 -2.58 14.77 1.61
N GLY A 18 -1.55 14.40 0.84
CA GLY A 18 -1.73 13.73 -0.44
C GLY A 18 -2.27 14.70 -1.48
N VAL A 19 -2.67 14.19 -2.65
CA VAL A 19 -3.55 14.98 -3.52
C VAL A 19 -4.82 15.24 -2.73
N LYS A 20 -5.14 16.51 -2.42
CA LYS A 20 -6.36 16.94 -1.72
C LYS A 20 -7.50 15.97 -2.04
N ILE A 21 -7.83 15.11 -1.08
CA ILE A 21 -9.17 14.52 -1.03
C ILE A 21 -10.00 15.75 -0.73
N GLU A 22 -10.65 16.30 -1.76
CA GLU A 22 -11.34 17.57 -1.63
C GLU A 22 -12.27 17.47 -0.42
N ASP A 23 -12.05 18.33 0.58
CA ASP A 23 -13.09 18.73 1.52
C ASP A 23 -14.11 19.57 0.73
N GLN A 24 -14.71 19.00 -0.31
CA GLN A 24 -15.94 19.55 -0.86
C GLN A 24 -17.07 19.22 0.12
N PRO A 25 -17.99 20.18 0.32
CA PRO A 25 -19.08 20.01 1.25
C PRO A 25 -19.86 18.75 0.92
N GLU A 26 -20.26 18.07 1.98
CA GLU A 26 -21.33 17.09 2.04
C GLU A 26 -22.33 17.29 0.89
N SER A 27 -22.57 16.22 0.13
CA SER A 27 -23.71 16.10 -0.76
C SER A 27 -24.92 16.81 -0.14
N LEU A 28 -25.47 17.81 -0.84
CA LEU A 28 -26.65 18.60 -0.44
C LEU A 28 -27.92 17.75 -0.20
N LEU A 29 -27.83 16.42 -0.28
CA LEU A 29 -28.94 15.48 -0.29
C LEU A 29 -28.84 14.38 0.78
N ASP A 30 -27.76 14.26 1.56
CA ASP A 30 -27.66 13.20 2.57
C ASP A 30 -26.92 13.65 3.84
N SER A 31 -27.67 13.83 4.93
CA SER A 31 -27.16 14.26 6.24
C SER A 31 -26.73 13.09 7.13
N SER A 32 -26.37 11.94 6.55
CA SER A 32 -25.87 10.80 7.30
C SER A 32 -24.36 10.61 7.05
N PRO A 33 -23.48 10.99 8.00
CA PRO A 33 -22.05 10.79 7.85
C PRO A 33 -21.75 9.29 8.02
N LYS A 34 -21.80 8.54 6.92
CA LYS A 34 -21.15 7.23 6.85
C LYS A 34 -19.64 7.47 6.76
N ALA A 35 -19.04 7.78 7.90
CA ALA A 35 -17.60 7.74 8.09
C ALA A 35 -17.12 6.29 7.89
N VAL A 36 -16.82 5.91 6.66
CA VAL A 36 -16.32 4.57 6.36
C VAL A 36 -14.82 4.50 6.67
N LYS A 37 -14.55 4.08 7.90
CA LYS A 37 -13.48 3.19 8.42
C LYS A 37 -12.30 2.80 7.51
N SER A 38 -11.70 3.72 6.75
CA SER A 38 -10.42 3.48 6.08
C SER A 38 -9.27 3.97 6.95
N GLY A 39 -8.32 3.08 7.27
CA GLY A 39 -7.08 3.45 7.96
C GLY A 39 -6.27 4.51 7.19
N MET A 40 -6.39 4.55 5.85
CA MET A 40 -5.72 5.54 4.99
C MET A 40 -6.33 6.93 5.15
N ILE A 41 -7.67 7.05 5.21
CA ILE A 41 -8.34 8.34 5.43
C ILE A 41 -7.95 8.92 6.80
N ASN A 42 -7.92 8.08 7.84
CA ASN A 42 -7.47 8.50 9.17
C ASN A 42 -6.01 8.95 9.17
N LEU A 43 -5.15 8.25 8.44
CA LEU A 43 -3.75 8.62 8.25
C LEU A 43 -3.61 9.98 7.54
N MET A 44 -4.35 10.20 6.44
CA MET A 44 -4.32 11.48 5.72
C MET A 44 -4.82 12.64 6.58
N LYS A 45 -5.87 12.42 7.39
CA LYS A 45 -6.34 13.41 8.37
C LYS A 45 -5.26 13.74 9.40
N ALA A 46 -4.60 12.72 9.97
CA ALA A 46 -3.52 12.90 10.93
C ALA A 46 -2.32 13.65 10.32
N LYS A 47 -1.91 13.29 9.11
CA LYS A 47 -0.85 13.98 8.36
C LYS A 47 -1.20 15.46 8.13
N SER A 48 -2.43 15.74 7.68
CA SER A 48 -2.91 17.10 7.44
C SER A 48 -2.87 17.95 8.72
N GLN A 49 -3.40 17.44 9.83
CA GLN A 49 -3.39 18.14 11.12
C GLN A 49 -1.96 18.41 11.62
N TYR A 50 -1.07 17.42 11.53
CA TYR A 50 0.34 17.58 11.88
C TYR A 50 1.00 18.70 11.06
N TYR A 51 0.80 18.70 9.74
CA TYR A 51 1.37 19.69 8.85
C TYR A 51 0.84 21.10 9.10
N GLN A 52 -0.47 21.28 9.34
CA GLN A 52 -1.04 22.62 9.59
C GLN A 52 -0.42 23.30 10.80
N ASN A 53 -0.14 22.54 11.87
CA ASN A 53 0.55 23.06 13.05
C ASN A 53 2.00 23.46 12.68
N LYS A 54 2.76 22.53 12.08
CA LYS A 54 4.17 22.74 11.75
C LYS A 54 4.43 23.79 10.66
N LYS A 55 3.48 23.99 9.73
CA LYS A 55 3.56 25.02 8.69
C LYS A 55 3.66 26.42 9.28
N GLN A 56 2.97 26.69 10.39
CA GLN A 56 3.02 27.99 11.06
C GLN A 56 4.39 28.24 11.71
N GLU A 57 4.98 27.23 12.33
CA GLU A 57 6.34 27.28 12.90
C GLU A 57 7.38 27.54 11.80
N LEU A 58 7.29 26.80 10.69
CA LEU A 58 8.20 26.93 9.55
C LEU A 58 8.12 28.34 8.91
N LYS A 59 6.91 28.89 8.75
CA LYS A 59 6.73 30.27 8.25
C LYS A 59 7.44 31.30 9.13
N LYS A 60 7.24 31.22 10.45
CA LYS A 60 7.89 32.12 11.42
C LYS A 60 9.41 32.02 11.36
N LEU A 61 9.95 30.80 11.22
CA LEU A 61 11.38 30.57 11.08
C LEU A 61 11.94 31.23 9.81
N ILE A 62 11.30 30.98 8.66
CA ILE A 62 11.75 31.53 7.36
C ILE A 62 11.68 33.06 7.39
N ASP A 63 10.58 33.63 7.87
CA ASP A 63 10.42 35.08 7.96
C ASP A 63 11.47 35.70 8.89
N SER A 64 11.82 35.04 10.01
CA SER A 64 12.89 35.50 10.91
C SER A 64 14.29 35.41 10.30
N LYS A 65 14.56 34.41 9.45
CA LYS A 65 15.87 34.21 8.83
C LYS A 65 16.09 35.09 7.60
N CYS A 66 15.01 35.52 6.95
CA CYS A 66 15.04 36.32 5.71
C CYS A 66 14.55 37.77 5.88
N GLN A 67 14.45 38.25 7.12
CA GLN A 67 13.71 39.47 7.50
C GLN A 67 14.08 40.75 6.73
N ASP A 68 15.28 40.81 6.13
CA ASP A 68 15.81 41.98 5.42
C ASP A 68 16.33 41.69 3.99
N ASN A 69 16.08 40.50 3.43
CA ASN A 69 16.63 40.12 2.12
C ASN A 69 15.61 39.32 1.28
N ASN A 70 14.86 40.05 0.44
CA ASN A 70 13.87 39.46 -0.47
C ASN A 70 14.50 38.54 -1.52
N ASP A 71 15.69 38.88 -2.02
CA ASP A 71 16.39 38.06 -3.01
C ASP A 71 16.79 36.70 -2.41
N LEU A 72 17.31 36.70 -1.18
CA LEU A 72 17.59 35.47 -0.43
C LEU A 72 16.32 34.67 -0.15
N LYS A 73 15.20 35.33 0.15
CA LYS A 73 13.92 34.66 0.39
C LYS A 73 13.42 33.94 -0.87
N GLU A 74 13.53 34.58 -2.03
CA GLU A 74 13.13 33.98 -3.30
C GLU A 74 14.05 32.81 -3.69
N GLU A 75 15.36 32.97 -3.52
CA GLU A 75 16.36 31.92 -3.74
C GLU A 75 16.14 30.73 -2.80
N LEU A 76 15.91 31.00 -1.50
CA LEU A 76 15.60 29.98 -0.51
C LEU A 76 14.44 29.11 -0.96
N PHE A 77 13.31 29.70 -1.37
CA PHE A 77 12.17 28.94 -1.83
C PHE A 77 12.44 28.17 -3.13
N ASP A 78 13.19 28.74 -4.07
CA ASP A 78 13.63 28.03 -5.28
C ASP A 78 14.44 26.77 -4.91
N LYS A 79 15.43 26.89 -4.02
CA LYS A 79 16.29 25.77 -3.64
C LYS A 79 15.56 24.73 -2.81
N LEU A 80 14.71 25.15 -1.87
CA LEU A 80 13.88 24.20 -1.11
C LEU A 80 12.93 23.45 -2.03
N TYR A 81 12.23 24.14 -2.93
CA TYR A 81 11.34 23.50 -3.91
C TYR A 81 12.12 22.53 -4.82
N SER A 82 13.22 22.98 -5.41
CA SER A 82 14.06 22.19 -6.31
C SER A 82 14.61 20.94 -5.64
N PHE A 83 14.99 21.03 -4.36
CA PHE A 83 15.46 19.90 -3.57
C PHE A 83 14.30 18.94 -3.24
N PHE A 84 13.27 19.40 -2.53
CA PHE A 84 12.24 18.51 -1.98
C PHE A 84 11.35 17.86 -3.04
N LYS A 85 11.09 18.52 -4.19
CA LYS A 85 10.27 17.91 -5.27
C LYS A 85 10.89 16.62 -5.83
N ARG A 86 12.22 16.47 -5.72
CA ARG A 86 12.97 15.27 -6.17
C ARG A 86 12.70 14.08 -5.27
N TYR A 87 12.40 14.33 -3.99
CA TYR A 87 12.34 13.29 -2.97
C TYR A 87 10.93 13.05 -2.42
N PHE A 88 10.02 14.01 -2.58
CA PHE A 88 8.64 13.91 -2.08
C PHE A 88 7.70 13.51 -3.20
N SER A 89 7.08 12.36 -3.04
CA SER A 89 6.07 11.88 -3.97
C SER A 89 4.70 12.47 -3.67
N ALA A 90 3.85 12.55 -4.70
CA ALA A 90 2.49 13.07 -4.59
C ALA A 90 1.56 12.24 -3.68
N ASN A 91 1.99 11.05 -3.25
CA ASN A 91 1.24 10.18 -2.34
C ASN A 91 1.81 10.16 -0.91
N GLY A 92 2.74 11.04 -0.61
CA GLY A 92 3.27 11.18 0.74
C GLY A 92 4.34 10.18 1.13
N GLY A 93 5.07 9.66 0.15
CA GLY A 93 6.28 8.87 0.34
C GLY A 93 7.55 9.72 0.15
N ILE A 94 8.63 9.26 0.77
CA ILE A 94 9.95 9.89 0.70
C ILE A 94 10.88 8.89 0.04
N TYR A 95 11.33 9.19 -1.17
CA TYR A 95 12.26 8.39 -1.99
C TYR A 95 12.59 9.17 -3.27
N PHE A 96 13.48 8.68 -4.12
CA PHE A 96 13.74 9.31 -5.43
C PHE A 96 12.49 9.33 -6.32
N ASN A 97 11.73 10.43 -6.27
CA ASN A 97 10.46 10.64 -6.94
C ASN A 97 10.63 11.24 -8.34
N ASP A 98 11.54 12.21 -8.48
CA ASP A 98 11.89 12.83 -9.76
C ASP A 98 13.40 13.00 -9.87
N THR A 99 13.99 12.48 -10.94
CA THR A 99 15.42 12.65 -11.27
C THR A 99 15.51 13.19 -12.70
N PRO A 100 15.61 14.52 -12.88
CA PRO A 100 15.63 15.11 -14.21
C PRO A 100 16.82 14.61 -15.04
N LEU A 101 16.59 14.32 -16.32
CA LEU A 101 17.57 13.78 -17.29
C LEU A 101 18.85 14.63 -17.47
N TYR A 102 18.82 15.90 -17.03
CA TYR A 102 19.94 16.84 -17.14
C TYR A 102 20.65 17.09 -15.80
N ASP A 103 20.09 16.63 -14.68
CA ASP A 103 20.72 16.74 -13.38
C ASP A 103 21.65 15.54 -13.20
N SER A 104 22.94 15.77 -13.48
CA SER A 104 24.03 14.81 -13.37
C SER A 104 24.34 14.50 -11.91
N LEU A 105 23.37 13.93 -11.18
CA LEU A 105 23.55 13.61 -9.76
C LEU A 105 24.54 12.45 -9.58
N TYR A 106 24.75 11.58 -10.58
CA TYR A 106 25.60 10.39 -10.38
C TYR A 106 26.54 9.92 -11.50
N THR A 107 26.55 10.47 -12.72
CA THR A 107 27.54 9.99 -13.73
C THR A 107 27.91 11.00 -14.80
N LYS A 108 29.22 11.08 -15.07
CA LYS A 108 29.86 11.70 -16.25
C LYS A 108 29.63 10.89 -17.55
N SER A 109 28.62 10.03 -17.59
CA SER A 109 28.37 9.06 -18.66
C SER A 109 26.94 9.20 -19.17
N ASP A 110 26.79 9.32 -20.48
CA ASP A 110 25.54 9.51 -21.24
C ASP A 110 24.52 8.35 -21.15
N TYR A 111 24.69 7.39 -20.24
CA TYR A 111 23.97 6.11 -20.27
C TYR A 111 22.66 6.02 -19.48
N GLU A 112 22.25 7.05 -18.75
CA GLU A 112 20.96 7.02 -18.05
C GLU A 112 20.03 8.15 -18.50
N LYS A 113 19.75 8.16 -19.80
CA LYS A 113 18.57 8.85 -20.35
C LYS A 113 17.33 7.95 -20.21
N CYS A 114 16.92 7.64 -18.98
CA CYS A 114 15.81 6.73 -18.72
C CYS A 114 14.48 7.47 -18.51
N SER A 115 13.45 7.10 -19.28
CA SER A 115 12.15 7.78 -19.29
C SER A 115 11.37 7.63 -17.98
N LEU A 116 10.63 8.69 -17.60
CA LEU A 116 9.69 8.80 -16.46
C LEU A 116 8.73 7.61 -16.25
N LYS A 117 8.44 6.79 -17.29
CA LYS A 117 7.55 5.62 -17.16
C LYS A 117 8.21 4.36 -16.58
N LYS A 118 9.55 4.29 -16.56
CA LYS A 118 10.32 3.12 -16.11
C LYS A 118 11.14 3.38 -14.84
N ASP A 119 11.15 4.62 -14.35
CA ASP A 119 12.17 5.10 -13.44
C ASP A 119 12.01 4.63 -11.98
N THR A 120 10.85 4.07 -11.65
CA THR A 120 10.68 3.30 -10.41
C THR A 120 11.40 1.96 -10.46
N ALA A 121 11.80 1.39 -11.59
CA ALA A 121 12.27 -0.01 -11.70
C ALA A 121 13.60 -0.33 -10.99
N LEU A 122 14.25 0.66 -10.36
CA LEU A 122 15.54 0.49 -9.71
C LEU A 122 15.35 0.23 -8.22
N PHE A 123 15.70 -0.99 -7.78
CA PHE A 123 15.58 -1.43 -6.38
C PHE A 123 16.25 -0.48 -5.38
N TYR A 124 17.39 0.13 -5.72
CA TYR A 124 18.07 1.08 -4.82
C TYR A 124 17.19 2.28 -4.43
N LYS A 125 16.25 2.70 -5.29
CA LYS A 125 15.34 3.81 -4.97
C LYS A 125 14.36 3.45 -3.86
N THR A 126 14.11 2.15 -3.66
CA THR A 126 13.08 1.64 -2.74
C THR A 126 13.63 0.70 -1.66
N LYS A 127 14.94 0.47 -1.61
CA LYS A 127 15.61 -0.44 -0.66
C LYS A 127 15.36 -0.08 0.80
N ASP A 128 15.44 1.20 1.13
CA ASP A 128 15.23 1.70 2.50
C ASP A 128 13.76 2.01 2.81
N LEU A 129 12.83 1.36 2.10
CA LEU A 129 11.41 1.58 2.28
C LEU A 129 10.71 0.34 2.85
N TYR A 130 9.69 0.57 3.66
CA TYR A 130 8.67 -0.42 3.93
C TYR A 130 7.61 -0.35 2.82
N TYR A 131 7.41 -1.46 2.11
CA TYR A 131 6.26 -1.62 1.23
C TYR A 131 5.00 -1.86 2.06
N VAL A 132 4.01 -0.96 1.92
CA VAL A 132 2.73 -1.07 2.62
C VAL A 132 1.69 -1.72 1.72
N LYS A 133 1.39 -1.08 0.59
CA LYS A 133 0.42 -1.58 -0.41
C LYS A 133 0.48 -0.78 -1.70
N SER A 134 -0.02 -1.38 -2.77
CA SER A 134 -0.29 -0.70 -4.04
C SER A 134 -1.81 -0.48 -4.17
N GLU A 135 -2.24 0.77 -4.24
CA GLU A 135 -3.65 1.13 -4.31
C GLU A 135 -3.89 2.16 -5.42
N THR A 136 -4.98 1.98 -6.16
CA THR A 136 -5.46 2.99 -7.09
C THR A 136 -6.41 3.90 -6.32
N ILE A 137 -6.02 5.15 -6.12
CA ILE A 137 -6.92 6.18 -5.60
C ILE A 137 -7.69 6.70 -6.80
N TYR A 138 -8.88 6.13 -7.02
CA TYR A 138 -9.77 6.58 -8.07
C TYR A 138 -10.29 7.98 -7.71
N LYS A 139 -10.11 8.89 -8.65
CA LYS A 139 -10.67 10.23 -8.61
C LYS A 139 -11.83 10.32 -9.57
N ASP A 140 -12.66 11.33 -9.36
CA ASP A 140 -13.67 11.74 -10.31
C ASP A 140 -12.99 12.01 -11.65
N PHE A 141 -13.59 11.48 -12.71
CA PHE A 141 -12.96 11.46 -14.01
C PHE A 141 -14.00 11.70 -15.09
N CYS A 142 -13.82 12.79 -15.82
CA CYS A 142 -14.70 13.20 -16.89
C CYS A 142 -13.92 13.29 -18.20
N PHE A 143 -14.44 12.67 -19.26
CA PHE A 143 -13.84 12.74 -20.59
C PHE A 143 -14.87 12.49 -21.70
N GLU A 144 -14.56 13.00 -22.88
CA GLU A 144 -15.35 12.73 -24.09
C GLU A 144 -14.82 11.50 -24.83
N LEU A 145 -15.73 10.69 -25.38
CA LEU A 145 -15.44 9.56 -26.26
C LEU A 145 -16.59 9.42 -27.27
N GLU A 146 -16.27 9.45 -28.56
CA GLU A 146 -17.26 9.33 -29.67
C GLU A 146 -18.42 10.35 -29.57
N GLY A 147 -18.14 11.57 -29.11
CA GLY A 147 -19.15 12.63 -28.98
C GLY A 147 -20.07 12.50 -27.75
N ILE A 148 -19.80 11.55 -26.85
CA ILE A 148 -20.51 11.35 -25.59
C ILE A 148 -19.57 11.73 -24.44
N LEU A 149 -20.04 12.56 -23.52
CA LEU A 149 -19.30 12.92 -22.31
C LEU A 149 -19.54 11.85 -21.24
N PHE A 150 -18.49 11.20 -20.77
CA PHE A 150 -18.56 10.23 -19.68
C PHE A 150 -18.06 10.89 -18.40
N ASN A 151 -18.91 10.96 -17.39
CA ASN A 151 -18.56 11.48 -16.07
C ASN A 151 -18.66 10.35 -15.05
N PHE A 152 -17.57 10.10 -14.32
CA PHE A 152 -17.49 9.07 -13.30
C PHE A 152 -17.28 9.70 -11.93
N ASP A 153 -18.20 9.43 -11.01
CA ASP A 153 -18.18 9.80 -9.60
C ASP A 153 -17.59 8.64 -8.77
N ALA A 154 -16.42 8.91 -8.20
CA ALA A 154 -15.63 7.99 -7.39
C ALA A 154 -15.82 8.21 -5.88
N SER A 155 -16.65 9.17 -5.45
CA SER A 155 -16.82 9.56 -4.04
C SER A 155 -17.25 8.41 -3.12
N SER A 156 -17.92 7.40 -3.68
CA SER A 156 -18.44 6.24 -2.94
C SER A 156 -17.47 5.05 -2.90
N LEU A 157 -16.26 5.18 -3.46
CA LEU A 157 -15.27 4.10 -3.45
C LEU A 157 -14.60 3.97 -2.09
N GLU A 158 -14.78 2.81 -1.46
CA GLU A 158 -14.03 2.45 -0.26
C GLU A 158 -12.58 2.06 -0.61
N SER A 159 -11.63 2.30 0.30
CA SER A 159 -10.25 1.84 0.11
C SER A 159 -10.12 0.33 0.30
N LYS A 160 -9.16 -0.30 -0.38
CA LYS A 160 -8.80 -1.72 -0.17
C LYS A 160 -8.36 -1.98 1.27
N LYS A 161 -8.83 -3.11 1.83
CA LYS A 161 -8.34 -3.62 3.12
C LYS A 161 -7.02 -4.37 2.98
N TYR A 162 -6.86 -5.14 1.91
CA TYR A 162 -5.68 -5.97 1.63
C TYR A 162 -5.21 -5.77 0.17
N ASN A 163 -4.10 -6.40 -0.23
CA ASN A 163 -3.57 -6.39 -1.60
C ASN A 163 -4.37 -7.31 -2.55
N GLU A 164 -5.70 -7.28 -2.43
CA GLU A 164 -6.62 -8.05 -3.26
C GLU A 164 -6.96 -7.32 -4.56
N LYS A 165 -7.32 -8.10 -5.59
CA LYS A 165 -7.94 -7.52 -6.78
C LYS A 165 -9.36 -7.08 -6.43
N VAL A 166 -9.70 -5.91 -6.92
CA VAL A 166 -11.01 -5.30 -6.68
C VAL A 166 -11.67 -5.07 -8.02
N GLU A 167 -12.83 -5.68 -8.20
CA GLU A 167 -13.67 -5.40 -9.35
C GLU A 167 -14.51 -4.15 -9.08
N LEU A 168 -14.44 -3.20 -10.01
CA LEU A 168 -15.29 -2.02 -9.99
C LEU A 168 -16.65 -2.32 -10.62
N VAL A 169 -17.70 -1.83 -9.99
CA VAL A 169 -19.07 -1.81 -10.50
C VAL A 169 -19.40 -0.38 -10.93
N PHE A 170 -19.93 -0.22 -12.15
CA PHE A 170 -20.35 1.05 -12.70
C PHE A 170 -21.87 1.08 -12.79
N ASP A 171 -22.49 2.01 -12.07
CA ASP A 171 -23.94 2.20 -12.06
C ASP A 171 -24.28 3.54 -12.71
N LEU A 172 -25.15 3.52 -13.73
CA LEU A 172 -25.62 4.75 -14.38
C LEU A 172 -26.59 5.48 -13.44
N LYS A 173 -26.26 6.70 -13.04
CA LYS A 173 -27.10 7.55 -12.18
C LYS A 173 -28.16 8.29 -12.98
N ASP A 174 -27.72 9.00 -14.01
CA ASP A 174 -28.56 9.82 -14.86
C ASP A 174 -27.86 10.11 -16.21
N THR A 175 -28.62 10.64 -17.16
CA THR A 175 -28.09 11.16 -18.41
C THR A 175 -28.55 12.60 -18.61
N ASP A 176 -27.63 13.46 -19.07
CA ASP A 176 -27.96 14.82 -19.49
C ASP A 176 -28.00 14.87 -21.02
N THR A 177 -29.23 14.91 -21.54
CA THR A 177 -29.50 14.97 -22.98
C THR A 177 -29.09 16.30 -23.63
N LYS A 178 -28.88 17.38 -22.86
CA LYS A 178 -28.45 18.69 -23.41
C LYS A 178 -26.96 18.73 -23.73
N THR A 179 -26.16 18.05 -22.91
CA THR A 179 -24.70 17.97 -23.03
C THR A 179 -24.22 16.63 -23.56
N ASN A 180 -25.15 15.69 -23.80
CA ASN A 180 -24.88 14.30 -24.17
C ASN A 180 -23.94 13.61 -23.16
N THR A 181 -24.24 13.80 -21.87
CA THR A 181 -23.42 13.31 -20.75
C THR A 181 -24.05 12.09 -20.10
N LEU A 182 -23.23 11.08 -19.80
CA LEU A 182 -23.58 9.92 -19.00
C LEU A 182 -22.87 10.00 -17.64
N ASN A 183 -23.66 10.08 -16.56
CA ASN A 183 -23.15 10.16 -15.20
C ASN A 183 -23.17 8.78 -14.54
N PHE A 184 -22.00 8.29 -14.13
CA PHE A 184 -21.82 6.99 -13.48
C PHE A 184 -21.39 7.18 -12.03
N SER A 185 -21.98 6.42 -11.10
CA SER A 185 -21.32 6.12 -9.82
C SER A 185 -20.45 4.88 -9.95
N VAL A 186 -19.31 4.92 -9.28
CA VAL A 186 -18.39 3.79 -9.22
C VAL A 186 -18.35 3.24 -7.79
N THR A 187 -18.54 1.93 -7.65
CA THR A 187 -18.48 1.23 -6.37
C THR A 187 -17.59 -0.02 -6.47
N ILE A 188 -17.24 -0.59 -5.32
CA ILE A 188 -16.51 -1.86 -5.23
C ILE A 188 -17.51 -3.01 -5.25
N SER A 189 -17.24 -4.04 -6.06
CA SER A 189 -18.03 -5.28 -6.06
C SER A 189 -18.09 -5.87 -4.65
N SER A 190 -19.30 -6.00 -4.13
CA SER A 190 -19.57 -6.76 -2.91
C SER A 190 -20.32 -8.04 -3.29
N LYS A 191 -19.88 -9.20 -2.77
CA LYS A 191 -20.60 -10.49 -2.94
C LYS A 191 -20.91 -10.88 -4.41
N GLY A 192 -20.01 -10.58 -5.35
CA GLY A 192 -20.19 -10.96 -6.76
C GLY A 192 -21.12 -10.03 -7.56
N THR A 193 -21.40 -8.82 -7.05
CA THR A 193 -22.14 -7.80 -7.81
C THR A 193 -21.30 -7.39 -9.02
N GLN A 194 -21.91 -7.39 -10.21
CA GLN A 194 -21.23 -7.04 -11.46
C GLN A 194 -21.94 -5.87 -12.15
N THR A 195 -21.18 -5.14 -12.97
CA THR A 195 -21.72 -4.07 -13.80
C THR A 195 -22.76 -4.65 -14.76
N LYS A 196 -23.99 -4.15 -14.70
CA LYS A 196 -25.08 -4.63 -15.54
C LYS A 196 -25.12 -3.90 -16.88
N THR A 197 -24.14 -4.17 -17.73
CA THR A 197 -23.95 -3.50 -19.04
C THR A 197 -25.23 -3.50 -19.89
N ASN A 198 -25.97 -4.61 -19.92
CA ASN A 198 -27.21 -4.74 -20.69
C ASN A 198 -28.34 -3.83 -20.19
N GLU A 199 -28.43 -3.59 -18.87
CA GLU A 199 -29.43 -2.66 -18.31
C GLU A 199 -29.05 -1.21 -18.64
N ILE A 200 -27.75 -0.86 -18.54
CA ILE A 200 -27.23 0.46 -18.90
C ILE A 200 -27.51 0.80 -20.37
N LEU A 201 -27.23 -0.14 -21.30
CA LEU A 201 -27.48 0.07 -22.73
C LEU A 201 -28.97 0.29 -23.04
N LYS A 202 -29.87 -0.44 -22.34
CA LYS A 202 -31.33 -0.25 -22.48
C LYS A 202 -31.77 1.12 -21.98
N GLU A 203 -31.27 1.54 -20.82
CA GLU A 203 -31.56 2.85 -20.23
C GLU A 203 -31.13 3.99 -21.16
N CYS A 204 -29.91 3.92 -21.70
CA CYS A 204 -29.39 4.91 -22.67
C CYS A 204 -30.25 4.96 -23.95
N SER A 205 -30.66 3.81 -24.47
CA SER A 205 -31.51 3.72 -25.67
C SER A 205 -32.89 4.36 -25.44
N ASN A 206 -33.51 4.09 -24.28
CA ASN A 206 -34.79 4.69 -23.90
C ASN A 206 -34.72 6.22 -23.79
N GLN A 207 -33.55 6.75 -23.43
CA GLN A 207 -33.31 8.19 -23.26
C GLN A 207 -32.77 8.85 -24.55
N GLY A 208 -32.72 8.12 -25.67
CA GLY A 208 -32.33 8.63 -26.98
C GLY A 208 -30.81 8.75 -27.22
N VAL A 209 -29.99 8.20 -26.32
CA VAL A 209 -28.53 8.20 -26.45
C VAL A 209 -28.09 6.93 -27.20
N LYS A 210 -27.46 7.10 -28.38
CA LYS A 210 -26.94 5.99 -29.17
C LYS A 210 -25.58 5.54 -28.64
N LEU A 211 -25.57 4.53 -27.77
CA LEU A 211 -24.37 3.98 -27.13
C LEU A 211 -24.15 2.52 -27.54
N ASP A 212 -22.94 2.20 -27.99
CA ASP A 212 -22.52 0.83 -28.30
C ASP A 212 -21.79 0.19 -27.10
N GLU A 213 -21.88 -1.14 -26.98
CA GLU A 213 -21.27 -1.92 -25.90
C GLU A 213 -19.74 -1.74 -25.90
N GLU A 214 -19.13 -1.70 -27.09
CA GLU A 214 -17.68 -1.52 -27.22
C GLU A 214 -17.21 -0.13 -26.77
N VAL A 215 -18.02 0.91 -27.02
CA VAL A 215 -17.73 2.27 -26.54
C VAL A 215 -17.84 2.32 -25.01
N LEU A 216 -18.85 1.68 -24.44
CA LEU A 216 -19.05 1.60 -23.00
C LEU A 216 -17.90 0.84 -22.30
N LYS A 217 -17.47 -0.31 -22.85
CA LYS A 217 -16.30 -1.06 -22.36
C LYS A 217 -15.03 -0.23 -22.42
N LYS A 218 -14.80 0.51 -23.52
CA LYS A 218 -13.65 1.43 -23.65
C LYS A 218 -13.70 2.54 -22.61
N ALA A 219 -14.87 3.11 -22.32
CA ALA A 219 -15.03 4.12 -21.29
C ALA A 219 -14.68 3.58 -19.89
N PHE A 220 -15.19 2.41 -19.52
CA PHE A 220 -14.84 1.75 -18.25
C PHE A 220 -13.34 1.40 -18.17
N MET A 221 -12.74 0.91 -19.25
CA MET A 221 -11.29 0.66 -19.31
C MET A 221 -10.49 1.94 -19.14
N LYS A 222 -10.95 3.07 -19.71
CA LYS A 222 -10.29 4.36 -19.58
C LYS A 222 -10.36 4.90 -18.15
N PHE A 223 -11.48 4.69 -17.44
CA PHE A 223 -11.57 4.96 -16.00
C PHE A 223 -10.66 4.05 -15.17
N LYS A 224 -10.64 2.75 -15.45
CA LYS A 224 -9.78 1.77 -14.75
C LYS A 224 -8.28 2.01 -14.94
N LYS A 225 -7.88 2.76 -15.97
CA LYS A 225 -6.48 3.14 -16.25
C LYS A 225 -5.94 4.25 -15.34
N GLN A 226 -6.72 4.74 -14.38
CA GLN A 226 -6.20 5.63 -13.34
C GLN A 226 -4.99 4.97 -12.64
N GLY A 227 -3.94 5.74 -12.39
CA GLY A 227 -2.65 5.21 -11.95
C GLY A 227 -2.74 4.55 -10.58
N SER A 228 -2.30 3.29 -10.51
CA SER A 228 -2.01 2.63 -9.23
C SER A 228 -0.77 3.26 -8.61
N MET A 229 -0.86 3.63 -7.34
CA MET A 229 0.23 4.25 -6.59
C MET A 229 0.71 3.32 -5.49
N ASP A 230 2.03 3.24 -5.33
CA ASP A 230 2.66 2.42 -4.31
C ASP A 230 2.89 3.26 -3.06
N TYR A 231 2.32 2.84 -1.92
CA TYR A 231 2.53 3.51 -0.65
C TYR A 231 3.73 2.90 0.06
N PHE A 232 4.70 3.76 0.37
CA PHE A 232 5.93 3.41 1.07
C PHE A 232 6.09 4.23 2.34
N ILE A 233 6.84 3.68 3.30
CA ILE A 233 7.31 4.41 4.48
C ILE A 233 8.84 4.30 4.52
N HIS A 234 9.54 5.42 4.58
CA HIS A 234 11.00 5.41 4.57
C HIS A 234 11.57 5.02 5.95
N LYS A 235 12.40 3.98 6.00
CA LYS A 235 12.99 3.39 7.22
C LYS A 235 13.82 4.43 8.00
N ASN A 236 14.56 5.30 7.31
CA ASN A 236 15.38 6.40 7.87
C ASN A 236 15.32 7.69 7.02
N ALA A 237 14.18 8.39 6.99
CA ALA A 237 14.01 9.57 6.14
C ALA A 237 15.01 10.69 6.45
N GLN A 238 15.34 10.87 7.73
CA GLN A 238 16.22 11.94 8.17
C GLN A 238 17.65 11.77 7.65
N GLY A 239 18.21 10.56 7.79
CA GLY A 239 19.56 10.26 7.30
C GLY A 239 19.64 10.40 5.80
N PHE A 240 18.67 9.80 5.09
CA PHE A 240 18.57 9.89 3.63
C PHE A 240 18.52 11.34 3.14
N LEU A 241 17.55 12.14 3.61
CA LEU A 241 17.39 13.51 3.13
C LEU A 241 18.58 14.41 3.52
N LYS A 242 19.24 14.17 4.67
CA LYS A 242 20.45 14.91 5.05
C LYS A 242 21.61 14.65 4.10
N GLU A 243 21.86 13.39 3.77
CA GLU A 243 22.91 13.02 2.80
C GLU A 243 22.63 13.65 1.43
N GLN A 244 21.38 13.55 0.97
CA GLN A 244 20.96 14.16 -0.28
C GLN A 244 21.08 15.69 -0.27
N LEU A 245 20.76 16.34 0.86
CA LEU A 245 20.91 17.78 1.02
C LEU A 245 22.38 18.20 0.97
N ASP A 246 23.27 17.45 1.62
CA ASP A 246 24.70 17.74 1.60
C ASP A 246 25.26 17.64 0.18
N LEU A 247 24.87 16.62 -0.60
CA LEU A 247 25.24 16.49 -2.02
C LEU A 247 24.69 17.64 -2.86
N TYR A 248 23.42 18.00 -2.68
CA TYR A 248 22.76 19.08 -3.40
C TYR A 248 23.43 20.44 -3.13
N LEU A 249 23.72 20.75 -1.86
CA LEU A 249 24.36 21.99 -1.47
C LEU A 249 25.82 22.04 -1.92
N PHE A 250 26.53 20.90 -1.91
CA PHE A 250 27.87 20.82 -2.47
C PHE A 250 27.85 21.18 -3.97
N GLU A 251 26.99 20.54 -4.75
CA GLU A 251 26.86 20.84 -6.18
C GLU A 251 26.48 22.31 -6.41
N TYR A 252 25.57 22.83 -5.59
CA TYR A 252 25.13 24.21 -5.66
C TYR A 252 26.27 25.21 -5.40
N LEU A 253 27.00 25.01 -4.30
CA LEU A 253 28.13 25.84 -3.90
C LEU A 253 29.20 25.90 -5.00
N PHE A 254 29.58 24.75 -5.57
CA PHE A 254 30.65 24.68 -6.56
C PHE A 254 30.22 25.09 -7.98
N LYS A 255 28.92 25.05 -8.31
CA LYS A 255 28.42 25.60 -9.58
C LYS A 255 28.39 27.12 -9.59
N GLU A 256 28.08 27.75 -8.45
CA GLU A 256 27.94 29.20 -8.37
C GLU A 256 29.21 29.92 -7.91
N MET A 257 30.06 29.29 -7.10
CA MET A 257 31.27 29.93 -6.59
C MET A 257 32.44 29.85 -7.58
N THR A 258 32.85 31.01 -8.07
CA THR A 258 34.20 31.23 -8.64
C THR A 258 35.18 31.79 -7.60
N ASN A 259 34.69 32.52 -6.59
CA ASN A 259 35.46 33.05 -5.45
C ASN A 259 34.70 32.81 -4.13
N PHE A 260 35.41 32.46 -3.05
CA PHE A 260 34.84 32.19 -1.73
C PHE A 260 34.51 33.48 -0.96
N ASP A 261 33.28 33.99 -1.10
CA ASP A 261 32.74 35.12 -0.33
C ASP A 261 32.02 34.66 0.95
N LEU A 262 32.34 35.29 2.08
CA LEU A 262 31.73 35.01 3.39
C LEU A 262 30.23 35.31 3.40
N LYS A 263 29.79 36.36 2.70
CA LYS A 263 28.36 36.70 2.64
C LYS A 263 27.57 35.57 1.97
N ARG A 264 28.06 35.08 0.82
CA ARG A 264 27.44 33.97 0.09
C ARG A 264 27.44 32.67 0.88
N LEU A 265 28.52 32.37 1.60
CA LEU A 265 28.58 31.20 2.48
C LEU A 265 27.50 31.24 3.57
N ASN A 266 27.27 32.41 4.17
CA ASN A 266 26.23 32.61 5.17
C ASN A 266 24.81 32.46 4.59
N GLU A 267 24.57 32.96 3.37
CA GLU A 267 23.29 32.78 2.66
C GLU A 267 22.99 31.30 2.41
N ILE A 268 23.97 30.54 1.91
CA ILE A 268 23.84 29.09 1.70
C ILE A 268 23.64 28.36 3.03
N ASN A 269 24.32 28.80 4.09
CA ASN A 269 24.11 28.22 5.43
C ASN A 269 22.67 28.47 5.94
N ILE A 270 22.08 29.63 5.68
CA ILE A 270 20.66 29.90 6.00
C ILE A 270 19.75 28.92 5.24
N ILE A 271 20.01 28.68 3.94
CA ILE A 271 19.26 27.69 3.15
C ILE A 271 19.39 26.29 3.77
N LYS A 272 20.61 25.90 4.15
CA LYS A 272 20.87 24.61 4.81
C LYS A 272 20.10 24.48 6.12
N GLU A 273 20.14 25.49 6.98
CA GLU A 273 19.44 25.48 8.27
C GLU A 273 17.93 25.31 8.08
N VAL A 274 17.31 26.08 7.18
CA VAL A 274 15.88 25.94 6.90
C VAL A 274 15.56 24.57 6.29
N ALA A 275 16.38 24.07 5.37
CA ALA A 275 16.18 22.75 4.78
C ALA A 275 16.28 21.63 5.84
N LEU A 276 17.23 21.73 6.78
CA LEU A 276 17.37 20.78 7.88
C LEU A 276 16.15 20.77 8.81
N GLU A 277 15.55 21.93 9.07
CA GLU A 277 14.31 22.02 9.85
C GLU A 277 13.11 21.40 9.12
N VAL A 278 13.01 21.59 7.80
CA VAL A 278 11.99 20.89 6.99
C VAL A 278 12.21 19.38 6.98
N ILE A 279 13.47 18.93 6.86
CA ILE A 279 13.82 17.51 6.95
C ILE A 279 13.43 16.94 8.32
N LEU A 280 13.70 17.67 9.41
CA LEU A 280 13.36 17.25 10.75
C LEU A 280 11.84 17.07 10.90
N LEU A 281 11.07 18.08 10.52
CA LEU A 281 9.60 18.08 10.50
C LEU A 281 9.06 16.84 9.76
N VAL A 282 9.54 16.59 8.55
CA VAL A 282 9.07 15.46 7.74
C VAL A 282 9.46 14.12 8.35
N SER A 283 10.68 14.04 8.87
CA SER A 283 11.22 12.80 9.43
C SER A 283 10.58 12.41 10.75
N GLU A 284 10.21 13.38 11.60
CA GLU A 284 9.49 13.11 12.84
C GLU A 284 8.19 12.34 12.58
N PHE A 285 7.41 12.81 11.61
CA PHE A 285 6.17 12.13 11.25
C PHE A 285 6.43 10.75 10.64
N GLU A 286 7.38 10.65 9.72
CA GLU A 286 7.74 9.38 9.09
C GLU A 286 8.22 8.34 10.11
N ASN A 287 8.97 8.76 11.13
CA ASN A 287 9.41 7.91 12.23
C ASN A 287 8.22 7.37 13.04
N GLU A 288 7.19 8.18 13.29
CA GLU A 288 5.96 7.70 13.93
C GLU A 288 5.22 6.68 13.05
N LEU A 289 5.19 6.88 11.73
CA LEU A 289 4.65 5.87 10.80
C LEU A 289 5.43 4.57 10.85
N CYS A 290 6.77 4.63 10.85
CA CYS A 290 7.64 3.48 11.02
C CYS A 290 7.35 2.73 12.33
N LYS A 291 7.20 3.44 13.45
CA LYS A 291 6.85 2.83 14.75
C LYS A 291 5.49 2.14 14.70
N ILE A 292 4.48 2.78 14.12
CA ILE A 292 3.13 2.22 13.97
C ILE A 292 3.16 1.00 13.05
N TRP A 293 3.91 1.06 11.95
CA TRP A 293 4.02 -0.02 10.98
C TRP A 293 4.71 -1.26 11.56
N ASN A 294 5.75 -1.06 12.37
CA ASN A 294 6.50 -2.13 13.05
C ASN A 294 5.86 -2.60 14.36
N LYS A 295 4.72 -2.04 14.77
CA LYS A 295 4.06 -2.45 16.01
C LYS A 295 3.46 -3.85 15.84
N PRO A 296 3.76 -4.82 16.74
CA PRO A 296 3.10 -6.12 16.73
C PRO A 296 1.58 -5.97 16.77
N ARG A 297 0.88 -6.79 15.98
CA ARG A 297 -0.58 -6.75 15.87
C ARG A 297 -1.23 -7.56 16.97
N LEU A 298 -2.36 -7.04 17.45
CA LEU A 298 -3.22 -7.77 18.38
C LEU A 298 -4.08 -8.76 17.61
N VAL A 299 -4.22 -9.95 18.18
CA VAL A 299 -5.15 -10.96 17.66
C VAL A 299 -6.58 -10.47 17.92
N LEU A 300 -7.33 -10.24 16.85
CA LEU A 300 -8.73 -9.79 16.96
C LEU A 300 -9.68 -10.97 17.21
N ASN A 301 -9.40 -12.11 16.59
CA ASN A 301 -10.18 -13.33 16.71
C ASN A 301 -9.23 -14.53 16.67
N SER A 302 -9.50 -15.53 17.50
CA SER A 302 -8.92 -16.87 17.43
C SER A 302 -10.04 -17.90 17.39
N HIS A 303 -9.76 -19.07 16.84
CA HIS A 303 -10.60 -20.26 16.91
C HIS A 303 -9.69 -21.48 16.90
N PHE A 304 -10.22 -22.60 17.36
CA PHE A 304 -9.52 -23.86 17.46
C PHE A 304 -10.15 -24.84 16.48
N ILE A 305 -9.33 -25.48 15.67
CA ILE A 305 -9.79 -26.51 14.72
C ILE A 305 -9.24 -27.84 15.21
N VAL A 306 -10.13 -28.80 15.43
CA VAL A 306 -9.77 -30.12 15.95
C VAL A 306 -10.60 -31.20 15.31
N SER A 307 -9.98 -32.31 14.92
CA SER A 307 -10.69 -33.44 14.33
C SER A 307 -11.52 -34.20 15.38
N LEU A 308 -12.65 -34.77 14.96
CA LEU A 308 -13.59 -35.44 15.87
C LEU A 308 -12.98 -36.66 16.58
N ASP A 309 -12.06 -37.38 15.94
CA ASP A 309 -11.30 -38.50 16.50
C ASP A 309 -10.45 -38.07 17.71
N LYS A 310 -9.79 -36.90 17.62
CA LYS A 310 -9.00 -36.34 18.73
C LYS A 310 -9.88 -35.95 19.90
N LEU A 311 -11.05 -35.37 19.64
CA LEU A 311 -12.05 -35.08 20.68
C LEU A 311 -12.54 -36.35 21.36
N LYS A 312 -12.87 -37.38 20.57
CA LYS A 312 -13.29 -38.69 21.06
C LYS A 312 -12.22 -39.37 21.90
N ALA A 313 -10.95 -39.28 21.49
CA ALA A 313 -9.81 -39.79 22.25
C ALA A 313 -9.65 -39.11 23.62
N LYS A 314 -10.11 -37.87 23.76
CA LYS A 314 -10.17 -37.11 25.02
C LYS A 314 -11.47 -37.33 25.80
N ASN A 315 -12.30 -38.29 25.39
CA ASN A 315 -13.63 -38.58 25.95
C ASN A 315 -14.60 -37.38 25.91
N TYR A 316 -14.47 -36.51 24.91
CA TYR A 316 -15.39 -35.39 24.73
C TYR A 316 -16.75 -35.87 24.19
N ASP A 317 -17.84 -35.34 24.75
CA ASP A 317 -19.20 -35.69 24.33
C ASP A 317 -19.59 -34.96 23.04
N LEU A 318 -19.50 -35.67 21.92
CA LEU A 318 -19.84 -35.14 20.59
C LEU A 318 -21.33 -34.77 20.45
N ASN A 319 -22.22 -35.24 21.32
CA ASN A 319 -23.63 -34.86 21.27
C ASN A 319 -23.84 -33.36 21.54
N LYS A 320 -22.93 -32.74 22.30
CA LYS A 320 -22.93 -31.28 22.51
C LYS A 320 -22.77 -30.52 21.20
N ILE A 321 -22.02 -31.07 20.24
CA ILE A 321 -21.82 -30.47 18.92
C ILE A 321 -23.06 -30.68 18.06
N THR A 322 -23.58 -31.91 17.99
CA THR A 322 -24.70 -32.26 17.09
C THR A 322 -26.03 -31.63 17.48
N SER A 323 -26.25 -31.44 18.79
CA SER A 323 -27.45 -30.79 19.32
C SER A 323 -27.38 -29.26 19.27
N HIS A 324 -26.21 -28.69 18.97
CA HIS A 324 -26.03 -27.25 18.99
C HIS A 324 -26.76 -26.56 17.82
N PRO A 325 -27.42 -25.41 18.04
CA PRO A 325 -28.18 -24.71 16.99
C PRO A 325 -27.37 -24.33 15.74
N ASN A 326 -26.04 -24.14 15.89
CA ASN A 326 -25.16 -23.79 14.78
C ASN A 326 -24.55 -25.02 14.07
N TYR A 327 -24.83 -26.25 14.48
CA TYR A 327 -24.31 -27.46 13.81
C TYR A 327 -24.56 -27.49 12.29
N PRO A 328 -25.72 -27.05 11.76
CA PRO A 328 -25.92 -26.97 10.31
C PRO A 328 -24.92 -26.08 9.57
N LYS A 329 -24.33 -25.08 10.24
CA LYS A 329 -23.27 -24.23 9.64
C LYS A 329 -21.95 -24.99 9.50
N GLN A 330 -21.59 -25.81 10.49
CA GLN A 330 -20.43 -26.69 10.42
C GLN A 330 -20.60 -27.73 9.31
N VAL A 331 -21.80 -28.32 9.19
CA VAL A 331 -22.12 -29.26 8.10
C VAL A 331 -21.98 -28.59 6.74
N LYS A 332 -22.48 -27.35 6.61
CA LYS A 332 -22.34 -26.57 5.38
C LYS A 332 -20.87 -26.30 5.04
N GLU A 333 -20.05 -25.94 6.02
CA GLU A 333 -18.61 -25.75 5.80
C GLU A 333 -17.93 -27.03 5.27
N TRP A 334 -18.26 -28.20 5.85
CA TRP A 334 -17.75 -29.47 5.34
C TRP A 334 -18.18 -29.74 3.90
N GLN A 335 -19.42 -29.40 3.55
CA GLN A 335 -19.93 -29.52 2.18
C GLN A 335 -19.20 -28.56 1.22
N ASP A 336 -19.01 -27.31 1.62
CA ASP A 336 -18.31 -26.29 0.84
C ASP A 336 -16.83 -26.68 0.62
N LEU A 337 -16.22 -27.43 1.55
CA LEU A 337 -14.88 -28.01 1.45
C LEU A 337 -14.82 -29.35 0.69
N ASN A 338 -15.93 -29.83 0.15
CA ASN A 338 -16.06 -31.14 -0.51
C ASN A 338 -15.58 -32.33 0.35
N LEU A 339 -15.76 -32.24 1.67
CA LEU A 339 -15.45 -33.36 2.57
C LEU A 339 -16.54 -34.43 2.45
N LYS A 340 -16.15 -35.70 2.58
CA LYS A 340 -17.11 -36.81 2.61
C LYS A 340 -17.87 -36.75 3.94
N ILE A 341 -19.19 -36.65 3.86
CA ILE A 341 -20.08 -36.63 5.02
C ILE A 341 -21.05 -37.79 4.86
N THR A 342 -21.10 -38.64 5.88
CA THR A 342 -22.17 -39.64 6.05
C THR A 342 -23.15 -39.18 7.14
N ASP A 343 -24.33 -39.79 7.18
CA ASP A 343 -25.35 -39.46 8.19
C ASP A 343 -24.90 -39.75 9.64
N ASN A 344 -23.81 -40.51 9.82
CA ASN A 344 -23.26 -40.89 11.11
C ASN A 344 -21.90 -40.21 11.36
N LEU A 345 -21.81 -39.27 12.30
CA LEU A 345 -20.53 -38.63 12.65
C LEU A 345 -19.47 -39.62 13.18
N LEU A 346 -19.88 -40.77 13.74
CA LEU A 346 -18.93 -41.80 14.18
C LEU A 346 -18.19 -42.44 12.99
N GLU A 347 -18.77 -42.37 11.78
CA GLU A 347 -18.13 -42.82 10.54
C GLU A 347 -17.33 -41.71 9.85
N ASN A 348 -17.40 -40.47 10.37
CA ASN A 348 -16.68 -39.31 9.86
C ASN A 348 -15.67 -38.76 10.88
N GLU A 349 -14.97 -39.66 11.57
CA GLU A 349 -14.11 -39.32 12.70
C GLU A 349 -12.98 -38.32 12.36
N PHE A 350 -12.57 -38.21 11.10
CA PHE A 350 -11.53 -37.27 10.67
C PHE A 350 -12.04 -35.89 10.25
N LEU A 351 -13.36 -35.61 10.37
CA LEU A 351 -13.87 -34.28 10.05
C LEU A 351 -13.33 -33.24 11.05
N PRO A 352 -12.93 -32.06 10.57
CA PRO A 352 -12.49 -30.98 11.44
C PRO A 352 -13.69 -30.28 12.07
N LEU A 353 -13.74 -30.16 13.39
CA LEU A 353 -14.62 -29.23 14.08
C LEU A 353 -13.95 -27.85 14.12
N ASP A 354 -14.62 -26.83 13.57
CA ASP A 354 -14.21 -25.44 13.71
C ASP A 354 -15.02 -24.75 14.81
N THR A 355 -14.35 -24.35 15.90
CA THR A 355 -15.01 -23.67 17.02
C THR A 355 -15.53 -22.28 16.67
N ILE A 356 -15.28 -21.74 15.47
CA ILE A 356 -15.86 -20.49 15.00
C ILE A 356 -17.41 -20.48 15.09
N TYR A 357 -18.06 -21.63 14.92
CA TYR A 357 -19.52 -21.78 15.03
C TYR A 357 -20.02 -22.12 16.44
N PHE A 358 -19.11 -22.48 17.35
CA PHE A 358 -19.38 -23.00 18.70
C PHE A 358 -18.58 -22.21 19.74
N LYS A 359 -18.70 -20.88 19.72
CA LYS A 359 -17.93 -19.98 20.60
C LYS A 359 -18.14 -20.23 22.09
N ASP A 360 -19.31 -20.73 22.46
CA ASP A 360 -19.67 -21.18 23.80
C ASP A 360 -18.94 -22.46 24.23
N LEU A 361 -18.56 -23.32 23.28
CA LEU A 361 -17.84 -24.57 23.53
C LEU A 361 -16.32 -24.45 23.33
N GLU A 362 -15.82 -23.32 22.79
CA GLU A 362 -14.42 -23.15 22.40
C GLU A 362 -13.43 -23.37 23.54
N GLU A 363 -13.66 -22.74 24.70
CA GLU A 363 -12.77 -22.89 25.87
C GLU A 363 -12.82 -24.29 26.45
N GLU A 364 -14.00 -24.93 26.47
CA GLU A 364 -14.15 -26.33 26.90
C GLU A 364 -13.30 -27.24 26.01
N VAL A 365 -13.45 -27.12 24.69
CA VAL A 365 -12.70 -27.91 23.71
C VAL A 365 -11.20 -27.65 23.81
N LYS A 366 -10.78 -26.38 23.90
CA LYS A 366 -9.37 -25.99 23.96
C LYS A 366 -8.68 -26.51 25.23
N SER A 367 -9.38 -26.55 26.36
CA SER A 367 -8.84 -27.03 27.63
C SER A 367 -8.44 -28.51 27.63
N LEU A 368 -8.90 -29.30 26.65
CA LEU A 368 -8.57 -30.72 26.50
C LEU A 368 -7.17 -30.96 25.93
N PHE A 369 -6.55 -29.93 25.35
CA PHE A 369 -5.29 -30.02 24.63
C PHE A 369 -4.23 -29.11 25.25
N SER A 370 -3.03 -29.65 25.40
CA SER A 370 -1.84 -28.86 25.75
C SER A 370 -1.29 -28.13 24.52
N GLU A 371 -0.49 -27.07 24.72
CA GLU A 371 0.13 -26.34 23.60
C GLU A 371 0.98 -27.25 22.70
N ASN A 372 1.61 -28.29 23.25
CA ASN A 372 2.45 -29.22 22.51
C ASN A 372 1.66 -30.16 21.59
N GLU A 373 0.34 -30.27 21.78
CA GLU A 373 -0.54 -31.06 20.90
C GLU A 373 -1.04 -30.25 19.69
N ILE A 374 -0.77 -28.94 19.67
CA ILE A 374 -1.11 -28.04 18.56
C ILE A 374 -0.07 -28.22 17.45
N ASN A 375 -0.51 -28.78 16.34
CA ASN A 375 0.36 -29.16 15.21
C ASN A 375 0.36 -28.14 14.06
N GLY A 376 -0.34 -27.02 14.20
CA GLY A 376 -0.42 -25.99 13.17
C GLY A 376 -1.08 -24.71 13.66
N THR A 377 -0.80 -23.61 12.97
CA THR A 377 -1.44 -22.31 13.24
C THR A 377 -1.68 -21.61 11.90
N LEU A 378 -2.94 -21.29 11.62
CA LEU A 378 -3.32 -20.49 10.46
C LEU A 378 -3.49 -19.03 10.90
N ILE A 379 -2.77 -18.12 10.22
CA ILE A 379 -2.81 -16.69 10.54
C ILE A 379 -3.37 -15.93 9.35
N LYS A 380 -4.52 -15.29 9.56
CA LYS A 380 -5.11 -14.37 8.58
C LYS A 380 -4.66 -12.94 8.87
N SER A 381 -3.62 -12.49 8.18
CA SER A 381 -3.09 -11.13 8.28
C SER A 381 -2.33 -10.77 6.99
N GLU A 382 -2.03 -9.49 6.81
CA GLU A 382 -0.92 -9.07 5.96
C GLU A 382 0.36 -9.76 6.49
N ASN A 383 1.13 -10.42 5.61
CA ASN A 383 2.17 -11.36 6.01
C ASN A 383 3.40 -10.68 6.62
N TYR A 384 3.76 -9.47 6.22
CA TYR A 384 4.81 -8.70 6.92
C TYR A 384 4.40 -8.45 8.38
N GLN A 385 3.15 -8.05 8.60
CA GLN A 385 2.60 -7.80 9.94
C GLN A 385 2.51 -9.09 10.77
N ALA A 386 2.17 -10.22 10.14
CA ALA A 386 2.17 -11.52 10.77
C ALA A 386 3.58 -11.92 11.23
N LEU A 387 4.54 -11.94 10.30
CA LEU A 387 5.94 -12.28 10.58
C LEU A 387 6.54 -11.39 11.67
N ASN A 388 6.28 -10.09 11.62
CA ASN A 388 6.75 -9.15 12.63
C ASN A 388 6.15 -9.45 14.02
N SER A 389 4.88 -9.85 14.09
CA SER A 389 4.23 -10.23 15.36
C SER A 389 4.74 -11.58 15.89
N LEU A 390 5.16 -12.48 15.01
CA LEU A 390 5.72 -13.80 15.33
C LEU A 390 7.20 -13.76 15.71
N LYS A 391 7.91 -12.68 15.33
CA LYS A 391 9.36 -12.55 15.43
C LYS A 391 9.94 -12.99 16.78
N ASN A 392 9.31 -12.60 17.89
CA ASN A 392 9.82 -12.92 19.22
C ASN A 392 9.55 -14.37 19.64
N ARG A 393 8.44 -14.97 19.19
CA ARG A 393 8.06 -16.35 19.57
C ARG A 393 8.86 -17.39 18.79
N TYR A 394 9.13 -17.12 17.52
CA TYR A 394 9.73 -18.08 16.58
C TYR A 394 11.13 -17.65 16.10
N LYS A 395 11.80 -16.76 16.82
CA LYS A 395 13.16 -16.35 16.49
C LYS A 395 14.07 -17.58 16.45
N GLU A 396 14.78 -17.78 15.36
CA GLU A 396 15.75 -18.89 15.19
C GLU A 396 15.16 -20.27 15.50
N ALA A 397 13.86 -20.47 15.26
CA ALA A 397 13.14 -21.69 15.62
C ALA A 397 12.56 -22.44 14.41
N VAL A 398 12.51 -21.80 13.24
CA VAL A 398 11.93 -22.38 12.04
C VAL A 398 12.98 -23.19 11.27
N ASP A 399 12.68 -24.47 11.00
CA ASP A 399 13.56 -25.35 10.22
C ASP A 399 13.41 -25.14 8.70
N CYS A 400 12.21 -24.81 8.24
CA CYS A 400 11.91 -24.72 6.82
C CYS A 400 10.89 -23.62 6.55
N ILE A 401 11.19 -22.79 5.55
CA ILE A 401 10.27 -21.81 4.99
C ILE A 401 10.03 -22.17 3.52
N TYR A 402 8.76 -22.23 3.11
CA TYR A 402 8.37 -22.32 1.71
C TYR A 402 7.42 -21.16 1.41
N ILE A 403 7.69 -20.43 0.34
CA ILE A 403 6.83 -19.35 -0.14
C ILE A 403 6.60 -19.44 -1.64
N ASP A 404 5.41 -19.02 -2.05
CA ASP A 404 4.95 -18.91 -3.43
C ASP A 404 4.45 -17.46 -3.65
N PRO A 405 5.38 -16.49 -3.79
CA PRO A 405 5.03 -15.09 -3.97
C PRO A 405 4.39 -14.83 -5.35
N PRO A 406 3.78 -13.65 -5.59
CA PRO A 406 3.37 -13.25 -6.92
C PRO A 406 4.55 -13.25 -7.89
N TYR A 407 4.38 -13.80 -9.10
CA TYR A 407 5.45 -13.95 -10.10
C TYR A 407 5.65 -12.70 -10.96
N ASN A 408 4.76 -11.73 -10.82
CA ASN A 408 4.76 -10.47 -11.56
C ASN A 408 4.59 -10.64 -13.08
N THR A 409 3.78 -11.61 -13.50
CA THR A 409 3.55 -11.99 -14.91
C THR A 409 2.86 -10.90 -15.73
N GLN A 410 2.40 -9.82 -15.08
CA GLN A 410 1.52 -8.79 -15.65
C GLN A 410 0.14 -9.34 -16.06
N ASN A 411 -0.21 -10.55 -15.62
CA ASN A 411 -1.49 -11.18 -15.89
C ASN A 411 -2.53 -10.80 -14.82
N ASN A 412 -3.77 -10.61 -15.26
CA ASN A 412 -4.90 -10.31 -14.38
C ASN A 412 -5.71 -11.56 -13.97
N GLU A 413 -5.33 -12.76 -14.38
CA GLU A 413 -6.08 -14.00 -14.11
C GLU A 413 -6.03 -14.49 -12.65
N PHE A 414 -4.99 -14.18 -11.88
CA PHE A 414 -4.88 -14.59 -10.47
C PHE A 414 -5.85 -13.81 -9.56
N VAL A 415 -6.27 -14.37 -8.43
CA VAL A 415 -7.15 -13.67 -7.45
C VAL A 415 -6.40 -12.53 -6.71
N TYR A 416 -5.08 -12.59 -6.67
CA TYR A 416 -4.20 -11.58 -6.08
C TYR A 416 -3.55 -10.69 -7.15
N ALA A 417 -2.99 -9.55 -6.74
CA ALA A 417 -2.27 -8.64 -7.63
C ALA A 417 -0.96 -9.28 -8.11
N ASP A 418 -0.69 -9.21 -9.43
CA ASP A 418 0.48 -9.84 -10.07
C ASP A 418 1.12 -8.91 -11.13
N ASN A 419 0.94 -7.61 -10.93
CA ASN A 419 1.32 -6.54 -11.86
C ASN A 419 2.03 -5.39 -11.14
N PHE A 420 2.93 -5.75 -10.23
CA PHE A 420 3.74 -4.80 -9.49
C PHE A 420 4.82 -4.19 -10.39
N LYS A 421 5.23 -2.96 -10.06
CA LYS A 421 6.53 -2.49 -10.54
C LYS A 421 7.61 -3.34 -9.87
N ARG A 422 8.66 -3.69 -10.63
CA ARG A 422 9.74 -4.57 -10.17
C ARG A 422 10.39 -4.12 -8.86
N SER A 423 10.65 -2.82 -8.70
CA SER A 423 11.18 -2.28 -7.44
C SER A 423 10.24 -2.45 -6.26
N SER A 424 8.94 -2.20 -6.47
CA SER A 424 7.91 -2.42 -5.45
C SER A 424 7.84 -3.89 -5.06
N TRP A 425 7.94 -4.79 -6.03
CA TRP A 425 8.02 -6.23 -5.78
C TRP A 425 9.27 -6.59 -4.98
N LEU A 426 10.45 -6.08 -5.36
CA LEU A 426 11.71 -6.35 -4.66
C LEU A 426 11.70 -5.82 -3.23
N THR A 427 11.22 -4.59 -2.99
CA THR A 427 11.07 -4.06 -1.63
C THR A 427 10.06 -4.86 -0.82
N MET A 428 8.92 -5.26 -1.43
CA MET A 428 7.93 -6.11 -0.79
C MET A 428 8.55 -7.44 -0.34
N MET A 429 9.34 -8.07 -1.21
CA MET A 429 10.03 -9.33 -0.94
C MET A 429 11.15 -9.14 0.09
N GLU A 430 12.00 -8.12 -0.04
CA GLU A 430 13.10 -7.82 0.89
C GLU A 430 12.57 -7.72 2.31
N ASN A 431 11.56 -6.87 2.54
CA ASN A 431 10.99 -6.65 3.87
C ASN A 431 10.48 -7.95 4.52
N ARG A 432 9.98 -8.91 3.72
CA ARG A 432 9.45 -10.20 4.20
C ARG A 432 10.56 -11.21 4.41
N LEU A 433 11.52 -11.28 3.48
CA LEU A 433 12.66 -12.18 3.54
C LEU A 433 13.57 -11.84 4.73
N GLU A 434 13.78 -10.56 5.05
CA GLU A 434 14.51 -10.13 6.26
C GLU A 434 13.86 -10.67 7.54
N LEU A 435 12.53 -10.58 7.64
CA LEU A 435 11.80 -11.14 8.78
C LEU A 435 11.83 -12.67 8.79
N ALA A 436 11.64 -13.30 7.63
CA ALA A 436 11.71 -14.75 7.48
C ALA A 436 13.07 -15.31 7.87
N HIS A 437 14.15 -14.64 7.47
CA HIS A 437 15.52 -14.99 7.85
C HIS A 437 15.72 -14.93 9.37
N ALA A 438 15.18 -13.92 10.04
CA ALA A 438 15.24 -13.83 11.50
C ALA A 438 14.48 -14.95 12.26
N LEU A 439 13.55 -15.64 11.59
CA LEU A 439 12.81 -16.78 12.14
C LEU A 439 13.54 -18.11 11.92
N LEU A 440 14.35 -18.22 10.86
CA LEU A 440 15.08 -19.44 10.52
C LEU A 440 16.17 -19.74 11.54
N ASN A 441 16.30 -21.01 11.90
CA ASN A 441 17.44 -21.48 12.68
C ASN A 441 18.71 -21.59 11.81
N ASP A 442 19.84 -21.88 12.44
CA ASP A 442 21.16 -21.94 11.81
C ASP A 442 21.31 -23.01 10.71
N LYS A 443 20.44 -24.03 10.72
CA LYS A 443 20.39 -25.12 9.74
C LYS A 443 19.16 -25.05 8.84
N GLY A 444 18.37 -23.98 9.00
CA GLY A 444 17.10 -23.84 8.35
C GLY A 444 17.26 -23.58 6.86
N VAL A 445 16.26 -23.98 6.08
CA VAL A 445 16.25 -23.79 4.62
C VAL A 445 15.03 -22.97 4.19
N ALA A 446 15.22 -22.11 3.19
CA ALA A 446 14.16 -21.33 2.57
C ALA A 446 14.01 -21.69 1.10
N PHE A 447 12.78 -21.99 0.68
CA PHE A 447 12.40 -22.27 -0.69
C PHE A 447 11.46 -21.18 -1.19
N VAL A 448 11.71 -20.69 -2.40
CA VAL A 448 10.88 -19.70 -3.08
C VAL A 448 10.54 -20.25 -4.46
N SER A 449 9.25 -20.45 -4.72
CA SER A 449 8.76 -20.73 -6.07
C SER A 449 8.67 -19.43 -6.86
N ILE A 450 9.18 -19.41 -8.09
CA ILE A 450 9.18 -18.22 -8.94
C ILE A 450 9.28 -18.63 -10.41
N ASP A 451 8.76 -17.80 -11.31
CA ASP A 451 8.96 -17.95 -12.75
C ASP A 451 10.13 -17.07 -13.27
N ASP A 452 10.31 -17.09 -14.59
CA ASP A 452 11.37 -16.36 -15.29
C ASP A 452 11.26 -14.83 -15.21
N ASN A 453 10.10 -14.25 -14.86
CA ASN A 453 9.91 -12.80 -14.81
C ASN A 453 10.74 -12.15 -13.70
N GLU A 454 10.84 -12.81 -12.54
CA GLU A 454 11.52 -12.28 -11.35
C GLU A 454 12.63 -13.19 -10.81
N GLN A 455 12.87 -14.38 -11.38
CA GLN A 455 13.86 -15.35 -10.88
C GLN A 455 15.25 -14.74 -10.62
N ALA A 456 15.80 -14.00 -11.59
CA ALA A 456 17.15 -13.46 -11.47
C ALA A 456 17.26 -12.42 -10.35
N TYR A 457 16.23 -11.59 -10.19
CA TYR A 457 16.17 -10.55 -9.16
C TYR A 457 15.89 -11.14 -7.79
N CYS A 458 14.99 -12.14 -7.70
CA CYS A 458 14.73 -12.90 -6.49
C CYS A 458 16.00 -13.59 -5.99
N LYS A 459 16.77 -14.21 -6.88
CA LYS A 459 18.04 -14.85 -6.53
C LYS A 459 19.04 -13.84 -5.97
N ALA A 460 19.24 -12.71 -6.64
CA ALA A 460 20.14 -11.66 -6.15
C ALA A 460 19.71 -11.12 -4.78
N LEU A 461 18.39 -10.93 -4.58
CA LEU A 461 17.83 -10.49 -3.31
C LEU A 461 18.02 -11.54 -2.19
N MET A 462 17.82 -12.82 -2.49
CA MET A 462 18.08 -13.90 -1.54
C MET A 462 19.58 -13.99 -1.19
N ASP A 463 20.47 -13.84 -2.18
CA ASP A 463 21.91 -13.82 -1.95
C ASP A 463 22.30 -12.66 -1.00
N GLU A 464 21.66 -11.49 -1.13
CA GLU A 464 21.83 -10.33 -0.24
C GLU A 464 21.28 -10.57 1.18
N VAL A 465 20.02 -11.01 1.32
CA VAL A 465 19.36 -11.15 2.63
C VAL A 465 19.97 -12.28 3.47
N PHE A 466 20.37 -13.38 2.85
CA PHE A 466 20.89 -14.57 3.52
C PHE A 466 22.43 -14.63 3.56
N ASN A 467 23.11 -13.53 3.21
CA ASN A 467 24.55 -13.32 3.37
C ASN A 467 25.44 -14.43 2.74
N GLY A 468 25.00 -15.07 1.65
CA GLY A 468 25.75 -16.14 0.98
C GLY A 468 26.11 -17.36 1.85
N GLY A 469 25.50 -17.53 3.03
CA GLY A 469 25.86 -18.54 4.05
C GLY A 469 25.68 -20.00 3.62
N GLY A 470 25.00 -20.24 2.53
CA GLY A 470 24.95 -21.50 1.79
C GLY A 470 24.36 -21.15 0.44
N GLY A 471 25.20 -21.06 -0.59
CA GLY A 471 24.86 -20.41 -1.86
C GLY A 471 23.44 -20.72 -2.37
N VAL A 472 22.73 -19.69 -2.84
CA VAL A 472 21.37 -19.87 -3.36
C VAL A 472 21.41 -20.76 -4.61
N ILE A 473 20.84 -21.95 -4.50
CA ILE A 473 20.74 -22.94 -5.58
C ILE A 473 19.34 -22.87 -6.19
N THR A 474 19.26 -23.02 -7.51
CA THR A 474 18.00 -23.18 -8.23
C THR A 474 17.78 -24.67 -8.51
N LEU A 475 16.59 -25.17 -8.17
CA LEU A 475 16.21 -26.58 -8.33
C LEU A 475 15.57 -26.85 -9.70
#